data_AF-A0A183UZ06-F1
#
_entry.id   AF-A0A183UZ06-F1
#
_cell.length_a   1.000
_cell.length_b   1.000
_cell.length_c   1.000
_cell.angle_alpha   90.00
_cell.angle_beta   90.00
_cell.angle_gamma   90.00
#
_symmetry.space_group_name_H-M   'P 1'
#
loop_
_entity.id
_entity.type
_entity.pdbx_description
1 polymer ?
#
loop_
_entity_poly.entity_id
_entity_poly.type
_entity_poly.pdbx_seq_one_letter_code
_entity_poly.pdbx_strand_id
1 'polypeptide(L)'
;MCAGCALNYPATLAIQAQTFAEYIIKGFELELADPTATYFAKKLIGFSLLWLLMFLNFFSLKTFVSRFQIVATFAKVISTAIVIGTGFYYLIFKGWTQNMVNPFEGTHFDIGNVALALFAGLFSYDGWDILNFGAEEIERPRRTMPLAIIIGMSLVAIIYIATNISYFVVLNVDQIKASEAVASTFAAATLGNFQYAIPFLICVLLVGSLNSSLFAASRYLHAAARQGHLPSFISCANDLNDSPRAAVFVNILLSMGLSFAGDLDTLISYVGFAQWSQRSLTMLALLWIRFRHKPVHPDAIRTPIIMPIIFFVICTALVVVTIMKDMRVSGVGLGVIFAGFIIYFLFLYERSLPSTKAFQKATFVVDNATTTFAQIVFNTMPKRAPDEEKLIQETTTNANGAINDAFTVVGTKDEKYGKQSRIKRLFRHRKVNVADMNKPPPSYADTTAETEK
;
A
#
# COMPACT_ATOMS: atom_id res chain seq x y z
N MET A 1 -15.57 -1.30 -2.30
CA MET A 1 -14.22 -0.89 -1.86
C MET A 1 -13.13 -1.77 -2.46
N CYS A 2 -13.23 -3.10 -2.38
CA CYS A 2 -12.20 -4.02 -2.90
C CYS A 2 -11.84 -3.80 -4.38
N ALA A 3 -12.82 -3.61 -5.26
CA ALA A 3 -12.55 -3.38 -6.69
C ALA A 3 -11.80 -2.06 -6.97
N GLY A 4 -12.16 -0.97 -6.26
CA GLY A 4 -11.50 0.32 -6.41
C GLY A 4 -10.05 0.27 -5.94
N CYS A 5 -9.80 -0.26 -4.74
CA CYS A 5 -8.46 -0.40 -4.20
C CYS A 5 -7.57 -1.35 -5.03
N ALA A 6 -8.15 -2.44 -5.56
CA ALA A 6 -7.43 -3.43 -6.37
C ALA A 6 -6.92 -2.87 -7.69
N LEU A 7 -7.49 -1.78 -8.18
CA LEU A 7 -7.03 -1.09 -9.40
C LEU A 7 -6.26 0.19 -9.11
N ASN A 8 -6.59 0.88 -8.01
CA ASN A 8 -5.99 2.15 -7.63
C ASN A 8 -4.48 2.01 -7.32
N TYR A 9 -4.11 1.06 -6.46
CA TYR A 9 -2.69 0.83 -6.15
C TYR A 9 -1.85 0.40 -7.36
N PRO A 10 -2.29 -0.56 -8.21
CA PRO A 10 -1.51 -0.87 -9.40
C PRO A 10 -1.44 0.30 -10.40
N ALA A 11 -2.47 1.13 -10.52
CA ALA A 11 -2.37 2.37 -11.29
C ALA A 11 -1.33 3.34 -10.71
N THR A 12 -1.29 3.52 -9.38
CA THR A 12 -0.26 4.33 -8.70
C THR A 12 1.16 3.79 -8.95
N LEU A 13 1.33 2.47 -8.91
CA LEU A 13 2.61 1.84 -9.25
C LEU A 13 3.00 2.07 -10.72
N ALA A 14 2.02 2.01 -11.63
CA ALA A 14 2.26 2.26 -13.06
C ALA A 14 2.72 3.71 -13.30
N ILE A 15 2.05 4.68 -12.66
CA ILE A 15 2.43 6.10 -12.72
C ILE A 15 3.86 6.27 -12.24
N GLN A 16 4.16 5.84 -11.01
CA GLN A 16 5.47 6.04 -10.42
C GLN A 16 6.60 5.35 -11.21
N ALA A 17 6.34 4.16 -11.78
CA ALA A 17 7.30 3.46 -12.63
C ALA A 17 7.54 4.18 -13.97
N GLN A 18 6.50 4.78 -14.57
CA GLN A 18 6.63 5.59 -15.78
C GLN A 18 7.37 6.90 -15.50
N THR A 19 7.05 7.59 -14.41
CA THR A 19 7.75 8.80 -13.96
C THR A 19 9.23 8.52 -13.72
N PHE A 20 9.56 7.38 -13.09
CA PHE A 20 10.95 6.95 -12.93
C PHE A 20 11.67 6.81 -14.27
N ALA A 21 11.03 6.16 -15.25
CA ALA A 21 11.63 5.99 -16.57
C ALA A 21 11.84 7.33 -17.30
N GLU A 22 10.92 8.27 -17.15
CA GLU A 22 11.04 9.61 -17.69
C GLU A 22 12.21 10.40 -17.08
N TYR A 23 12.40 10.34 -15.76
CA TYR A 23 13.54 10.98 -15.11
C TYR A 23 14.88 10.29 -15.42
N ILE A 24 14.90 8.97 -15.65
CA ILE A 24 16.11 8.29 -16.14
C ILE A 24 16.49 8.78 -17.54
N ILE A 25 15.53 8.81 -18.47
CA ILE A 25 15.77 9.27 -19.84
C ILE A 25 16.24 10.73 -19.85
N LYS A 26 15.58 11.58 -19.05
CA LYS A 26 15.96 12.99 -18.88
C LYS A 26 17.34 13.15 -18.24
N GLY A 27 17.68 12.33 -17.25
CA GLY A 27 18.96 12.38 -16.55
C GLY A 27 20.16 11.97 -17.41
N PHE A 28 19.95 11.05 -18.36
CA PHE A 28 20.98 10.66 -19.33
C PHE A 28 20.93 11.47 -20.64
N GLU A 29 20.04 12.45 -20.75
CA GLU A 29 19.85 13.27 -21.97
C GLU A 29 19.67 12.40 -23.23
N LEU A 30 18.93 11.29 -23.10
CA LEU A 30 18.72 10.35 -24.20
C LEU A 30 17.69 10.91 -25.19
N GLU A 31 18.18 11.46 -26.31
CA GLU A 31 17.34 11.86 -27.44
C GLU A 31 17.04 10.66 -28.35
N LEU A 32 15.87 10.05 -28.15
CA LEU A 32 15.34 9.02 -29.05
C LEU A 32 14.54 9.70 -30.17
N ALA A 33 15.01 9.56 -31.42
CA ALA A 33 14.43 10.22 -32.59
C ALA A 33 12.99 9.76 -32.93
N ASP A 34 12.60 8.55 -32.52
CA ASP A 34 11.26 8.00 -32.76
C ASP A 34 10.38 8.10 -31.49
N PRO A 35 9.23 8.78 -31.55
CA PRO A 35 8.25 8.82 -30.46
C PRO A 35 7.81 7.43 -29.99
N THR A 36 7.74 6.46 -30.91
CA THR A 36 7.35 5.08 -30.61
C THR A 36 8.42 4.36 -29.79
N ALA A 37 9.68 4.52 -30.18
CA ALA A 37 10.81 3.98 -29.43
C ALA A 37 10.88 4.58 -28.02
N THR A 38 10.64 5.88 -27.89
CA THR A 38 10.56 6.56 -26.58
C THR A 38 9.46 5.98 -25.70
N TYR A 39 8.27 5.75 -26.28
CA TYR A 39 7.15 5.13 -25.56
C TYR A 39 7.52 3.76 -25.00
N PHE A 40 8.02 2.85 -25.85
CA PHE A 40 8.39 1.50 -25.41
C PHE A 40 9.59 1.49 -24.45
N ALA A 41 10.58 2.37 -24.65
CA ALA A 41 11.71 2.52 -23.74
C ALA A 41 11.23 2.91 -22.33
N LYS A 42 10.32 3.91 -22.23
CA LYS A 42 9.72 4.30 -20.94
C LYS A 42 9.03 3.11 -20.25
N LYS A 43 8.25 2.32 -21.00
CA LYS A 43 7.56 1.13 -20.46
C LYS A 43 8.55 0.06 -19.99
N LEU A 44 9.56 -0.28 -20.80
CA LEU A 44 10.53 -1.33 -20.49
C LEU A 44 11.39 -0.98 -19.27
N ILE A 45 11.83 0.28 -19.15
CA ILE A 45 12.56 0.75 -17.96
C ILE A 45 11.66 0.66 -16.72
N GLY A 46 10.42 1.15 -16.80
CA GLY A 46 9.46 1.06 -15.71
C GLY A 46 9.15 -0.38 -15.29
N PHE A 47 8.95 -1.28 -16.26
CA PHE A 47 8.69 -2.70 -15.99
C PHE A 47 9.91 -3.37 -15.37
N SER A 48 11.12 -3.08 -15.84
CA SER A 48 12.35 -3.59 -15.25
C SER A 48 12.47 -3.21 -13.77
N LEU A 49 12.10 -1.97 -13.42
CA LEU A 49 12.04 -1.53 -12.03
C LEU A 49 10.97 -2.29 -11.22
N LEU A 50 9.76 -2.48 -11.77
CA LEU A 50 8.72 -3.24 -11.08
C LEU A 50 9.15 -4.69 -10.82
N TRP A 51 9.75 -5.37 -11.81
CA TRP A 51 10.29 -6.72 -11.67
C TRP A 51 11.42 -6.79 -10.63
N LEU A 52 12.32 -5.81 -10.63
CA LEU A 52 13.37 -5.71 -9.62
C LEU A 52 12.77 -5.57 -8.21
N LEU A 53 11.82 -4.66 -8.03
CA LEU A 53 11.14 -4.47 -6.75
C LEU A 53 10.37 -5.73 -6.31
N MET A 54 9.74 -6.44 -7.24
CA MET A 54 9.11 -7.73 -6.97
C MET A 54 10.11 -8.72 -6.37
N PHE A 55 11.23 -8.91 -7.07
CA PHE A 55 12.26 -9.86 -6.70
C PHE A 55 12.81 -9.55 -5.31
N LEU A 56 13.11 -8.28 -5.04
CA LEU A 56 13.56 -7.83 -3.73
C LEU A 56 12.52 -8.07 -2.63
N ASN A 57 11.24 -7.81 -2.92
CA ASN A 57 10.13 -8.06 -1.99
C ASN A 57 9.84 -9.54 -1.76
N PHE A 58 10.25 -10.45 -2.65
CA PHE A 58 10.06 -11.89 -2.46
C PHE A 58 11.07 -12.50 -1.50
N PHE A 59 12.33 -12.08 -1.60
CA PHE A 59 13.45 -12.78 -0.97
C PHE A 59 14.14 -12.00 0.15
N SER A 60 14.01 -10.67 0.20
CA SER A 60 14.82 -9.85 1.10
C SER A 60 14.06 -8.72 1.80
N LEU A 61 12.82 -8.99 2.25
CA LEU A 61 11.99 -8.00 2.94
C LEU A 61 12.68 -7.36 4.16
N LYS A 62 13.06 -8.21 5.13
CA LYS A 62 13.61 -7.74 6.41
C LYS A 62 15.06 -7.26 6.28
N THR A 63 15.82 -7.80 5.33
CA THR A 63 17.25 -7.54 5.21
C THR A 63 17.56 -6.40 4.23
N PHE A 64 17.08 -6.46 2.99
CA PHE A 64 17.42 -5.46 1.97
C PHE A 64 16.33 -4.40 1.85
N VAL A 65 15.07 -4.80 1.66
CA VAL A 65 13.97 -3.87 1.34
C VAL A 65 13.76 -2.87 2.47
N SER A 66 13.72 -3.34 3.73
CA SER A 66 13.60 -2.46 4.90
C SER A 66 14.78 -1.49 5.02
N ARG A 67 16.02 -1.97 4.85
CA ARG A 67 17.22 -1.11 4.91
C ARG A 67 17.26 -0.11 3.76
N PHE A 68 16.93 -0.54 2.54
CA PHE A 68 16.83 0.33 1.38
C PHE A 68 15.77 1.42 1.60
N GLN A 69 14.61 1.08 2.17
CA GLN A 69 13.57 2.05 2.51
C GLN A 69 14.07 3.09 3.51
N ILE A 70 14.83 2.67 4.52
CA ILE A 70 15.46 3.58 5.49
C ILE A 70 16.44 4.52 4.78
N VAL A 71 17.34 3.99 3.96
CA VAL A 71 18.30 4.79 3.19
C VAL A 71 17.59 5.76 2.24
N ALA A 72 16.58 5.30 1.51
CA ALA A 72 15.78 6.15 0.63
C ALA A 72 15.08 7.26 1.43
N THR A 73 14.57 6.97 2.63
CA THR A 73 13.95 7.95 3.52
C THR A 73 14.96 9.01 3.97
N PHE A 74 16.15 8.60 4.42
CA PHE A 74 17.23 9.52 4.76
C PHE A 74 17.64 10.37 3.55
N ALA A 75 17.73 9.79 2.36
CA ALA A 75 18.03 10.54 1.14
C ALA A 75 16.96 11.61 0.86
N LYS A 76 15.66 11.32 1.06
CA LYS A 76 14.58 12.31 0.92
C LYS A 76 14.77 13.46 1.90
N VAL A 77 15.01 13.13 3.17
CA VAL A 77 15.15 14.11 4.25
C VAL A 77 16.39 14.98 4.04
N ILE A 78 17.54 14.38 3.69
CA ILE A 78 18.79 15.10 3.42
C ILE A 78 18.62 16.01 2.20
N SER A 79 18.04 15.51 1.10
CA SER A 79 17.80 16.33 -0.10
C SER A 79 16.93 17.54 0.22
N THR A 80 15.88 17.35 1.03
CA THR A 80 15.01 18.45 1.45
C THR A 80 15.72 19.39 2.43
N ALA A 81 16.53 18.86 3.34
CA ALA A 81 17.33 19.64 4.28
C ALA A 81 18.40 20.50 3.58
N ILE A 82 18.98 20.02 2.47
CA ILE A 82 19.89 20.81 1.64
C ILE A 82 19.14 22.01 1.03
N VAL A 83 17.97 21.79 0.43
CA VAL A 83 17.15 22.89 -0.13
C VAL A 83 16.82 23.92 0.94
N ILE A 84 16.37 23.46 2.12
CA ILE A 84 16.07 24.33 3.26
C ILE A 84 17.32 25.09 3.71
N GLY A 85 18.42 24.39 3.96
CA GLY A 85 19.67 24.98 4.43
C GLY A 85 20.23 26.02 3.45
N THR A 86 20.20 25.72 2.15
CA THR A 86 20.62 26.65 1.09
C THR A 86 19.71 27.89 1.05
N GLY A 87 18.38 27.73 1.09
CA GLY A 87 17.46 28.86 1.09
C GLY A 87 17.66 29.78 2.30
N PHE A 88 17.76 29.22 3.50
CA PHE A 88 18.02 30.00 4.71
C PHE A 88 19.44 30.61 4.72
N TYR A 89 20.42 29.97 4.10
CA TYR A 89 21.75 30.55 3.94
C TYR A 89 21.70 31.84 3.10
N TYR A 90 21.02 31.81 1.95
CA TYR A 90 20.85 32.99 1.10
C TYR A 90 20.01 34.08 1.77
N LEU A 91 19.00 33.69 2.55
CA LEU A 91 18.17 34.63 3.31
C LEU A 91 18.98 35.36 4.40
N ILE A 92 19.66 34.61 5.27
CA ILE A 92 20.29 35.16 6.48
C ILE A 92 21.67 35.76 6.18
N PHE A 93 22.52 35.05 5.46
CA PHE A 93 23.93 35.45 5.27
C PHE A 93 24.16 36.30 4.03
N LYS A 94 23.40 36.05 2.95
CA LYS A 94 23.48 36.86 1.72
C LYS A 94 22.46 37.99 1.66
N GLY A 95 21.47 38.00 2.56
CA GLY A 95 20.46 39.06 2.65
C GLY A 95 19.51 39.08 1.45
N TRP A 96 19.27 37.95 0.80
CA TRP A 96 18.35 37.89 -0.36
C TRP A 96 16.90 37.98 0.11
N THR A 97 16.36 39.18 0.15
CA THR A 97 14.98 39.47 0.57
C THR A 97 14.13 40.09 -0.52
N GLN A 98 14.70 40.36 -1.69
CA GLN A 98 14.06 41.03 -2.83
C GLN A 98 12.75 40.37 -3.29
N ASN A 99 12.68 39.04 -3.27
CA ASN A 99 11.45 38.30 -3.62
C ASN A 99 10.41 38.26 -2.49
N MET A 100 10.75 38.72 -1.28
CA MET A 100 9.93 38.64 -0.07
C MET A 100 9.46 40.03 0.44
N VAL A 101 9.71 41.11 -0.30
CA VAL A 101 9.37 42.48 0.12
C VAL A 101 7.84 42.70 0.11
N ASN A 102 7.17 42.28 -0.96
CA ASN A 102 5.72 42.41 -1.12
C ASN A 102 5.06 41.04 -1.36
N PRO A 103 5.04 40.13 -0.35
CA PRO A 103 4.66 38.74 -0.55
C PRO A 103 3.19 38.51 -0.92
N PHE A 104 2.32 39.50 -0.67
CA PHE A 104 0.88 39.42 -0.96
C PHE A 104 0.45 40.22 -2.21
N GLU A 105 1.39 40.88 -2.89
CA GLU A 105 1.08 41.66 -4.09
C GLU A 105 0.61 40.75 -5.24
N GLY A 106 -0.49 41.13 -5.90
CA GLY A 106 -1.09 40.31 -6.97
C GLY A 106 -1.87 39.08 -6.48
N THR A 107 -2.19 38.98 -5.19
CA THR A 107 -3.00 37.87 -4.67
C THR A 107 -4.45 37.96 -5.13
N HIS A 108 -4.96 36.90 -5.75
CA HIS A 108 -6.37 36.75 -6.07
C HIS A 108 -7.08 35.96 -4.96
N PHE A 109 -7.90 36.65 -4.14
CA PHE A 109 -8.68 36.05 -3.05
C PHE A 109 -10.03 35.46 -3.51
N ASP A 110 -10.17 35.16 -4.80
CA ASP A 110 -11.37 34.47 -5.28
C ASP A 110 -11.47 33.10 -4.61
N ILE A 111 -12.66 32.78 -4.09
CA ILE A 111 -12.90 31.56 -3.31
C ILE A 111 -12.55 30.31 -4.13
N GLY A 112 -12.79 30.34 -5.44
CA GLY A 112 -12.43 29.26 -6.35
C GLY A 112 -10.92 29.03 -6.41
N ASN A 113 -10.13 30.09 -6.59
CA ASN A 113 -8.67 30.02 -6.63
C ASN A 113 -8.06 29.53 -5.32
N VAL A 114 -8.57 30.02 -4.19
CA VAL A 114 -8.12 29.55 -2.86
C VAL A 114 -8.44 28.07 -2.67
N ALA A 115 -9.64 27.63 -3.05
CA ALA A 115 -10.02 26.22 -2.97
C ALA A 115 -9.13 25.33 -3.84
N LEU A 116 -8.86 25.72 -5.10
CA LEU A 116 -7.97 24.98 -6.00
C LEU A 116 -6.54 24.89 -5.46
N ALA A 117 -6.02 25.98 -4.89
CA ALA A 117 -4.70 25.99 -4.25
C ALA A 117 -4.63 25.06 -3.03
N LEU A 118 -5.67 25.08 -2.16
CA LEU A 118 -5.77 24.17 -1.03
C LEU A 118 -5.84 22.70 -1.48
N PHE A 119 -6.57 22.41 -2.55
CA PHE A 119 -6.64 21.06 -3.12
C PHE A 119 -5.31 20.59 -3.69
N ALA A 120 -4.56 21.46 -4.38
CA ALA A 120 -3.21 21.16 -4.83
C ALA A 120 -2.26 20.91 -3.64
N GLY A 121 -2.35 21.72 -2.59
CA GLY A 121 -1.58 21.53 -1.35
C GLY A 121 -1.91 20.20 -0.67
N LEU A 122 -3.19 19.85 -0.57
CA LEU A 122 -3.64 18.59 0.04
C LEU A 122 -3.09 17.35 -0.70
N PHE A 123 -2.94 17.44 -2.03
CA PHE A 123 -2.32 16.37 -2.81
C PHE A 123 -0.87 16.10 -2.38
N SER A 124 -0.09 17.14 -2.02
CA SER A 124 1.28 16.95 -1.53
C SER A 124 1.36 16.20 -0.21
N TYR A 125 0.30 16.23 0.61
CA TYR A 125 0.21 15.48 1.87
C TYR A 125 -0.32 14.06 1.69
N ASP A 126 -0.61 13.61 0.46
CA ASP A 126 -1.18 12.30 0.21
C ASP A 126 -0.27 11.14 0.66
N GLY A 127 -0.87 10.01 1.07
CA GLY A 127 -0.16 8.81 1.52
C GLY A 127 -0.13 8.59 3.03
N TRP A 128 -0.76 9.48 3.81
CA TRP A 128 -0.93 9.32 5.27
C TRP A 128 -1.73 8.06 5.65
N ASP A 129 -2.57 7.55 4.76
CA ASP A 129 -3.41 6.37 4.97
C ASP A 129 -2.65 5.04 4.78
N ILE A 130 -1.44 5.07 4.21
CA ILE A 130 -0.61 3.88 3.98
C ILE A 130 -0.27 3.16 5.29
N LEU A 131 -0.05 3.92 6.37
CA LEU A 131 0.29 3.37 7.69
C LEU A 131 -0.81 2.43 8.22
N ASN A 132 -2.07 2.67 7.84
CA ASN A 132 -3.20 1.87 8.31
C ASN A 132 -3.13 0.41 7.81
N PHE A 133 -2.50 0.15 6.65
CA PHE A 133 -2.39 -1.21 6.11
C PHE A 133 -1.33 -2.06 6.81
N GLY A 134 -0.40 -1.42 7.53
CA GLY A 134 0.58 -2.07 8.38
C GLY A 134 0.17 -2.14 9.85
N ALA A 135 -1.06 -1.76 10.21
CA ALA A 135 -1.48 -1.63 11.60
C ALA A 135 -1.35 -2.94 12.41
N GLU A 136 -1.52 -4.10 11.78
CA GLU A 136 -1.33 -5.41 12.41
C GLU A 136 0.13 -5.70 12.80
N GLU A 137 1.09 -5.04 12.16
CA GLU A 137 2.53 -5.19 12.42
C GLU A 137 3.06 -4.14 13.41
N ILE A 138 2.24 -3.16 13.81
CA ILE A 138 2.63 -2.08 14.72
C ILE A 138 2.45 -2.52 16.17
N GLU A 139 3.51 -2.40 16.98
CA GLU A 139 3.42 -2.65 18.41
C GLU A 139 2.54 -1.58 19.10
N ARG A 140 1.55 -2.03 19.89
CA ARG A 140 0.59 -1.18 20.62
C ARG A 140 -0.08 -0.13 19.71
N PRO A 141 -0.84 -0.56 18.68
CA PRO A 141 -1.33 0.34 17.62
C PRO A 141 -2.23 1.45 18.16
N ARG A 142 -2.98 1.20 19.25
CA ARG A 142 -3.87 2.18 19.91
C ARG A 142 -3.15 3.44 20.41
N ARG A 143 -1.90 3.31 20.85
CA ARG A 143 -1.08 4.45 21.31
C ARG A 143 -0.12 4.92 20.22
N THR A 144 0.53 3.99 19.53
CA THR A 144 1.58 4.28 18.57
C THR A 144 1.03 4.94 17.30
N MET A 145 -0.10 4.49 16.76
CA MET A 145 -0.64 5.06 15.52
C MET A 145 -1.07 6.54 15.66
N PRO A 146 -1.87 6.95 16.67
CA PRO A 146 -2.24 8.35 16.81
C PRO A 146 -1.04 9.28 17.01
N LEU A 147 -0.05 8.86 17.82
CA LEU A 147 1.17 9.63 18.04
C LEU A 147 2.00 9.75 16.77
N ALA A 148 2.17 8.67 16.02
CA ALA A 148 2.89 8.66 14.76
C ALA A 148 2.24 9.60 13.73
N ILE A 149 0.90 9.62 13.65
CA ILE A 149 0.17 10.51 12.75
C ILE A 149 0.38 11.98 13.14
N ILE A 150 0.18 12.35 14.41
CA ILE A 150 0.29 13.75 14.84
C ILE A 150 1.72 14.27 14.68
N ILE A 151 2.71 13.53 15.18
CA ILE A 151 4.13 13.94 15.10
C ILE A 151 4.59 13.96 13.64
N GLY A 152 4.27 12.91 12.88
CA GLY A 152 4.66 12.79 11.47
C GLY A 152 4.07 13.90 10.61
N MET A 153 2.75 14.15 10.71
CA MET A 153 2.09 15.19 9.92
C MET A 153 2.57 16.60 10.28
N SER A 154 2.82 16.86 11.56
CA SER A 154 3.34 18.16 12.01
C SER A 154 4.76 18.41 11.49
N LEU A 155 5.62 17.39 11.54
CA LEU A 155 6.98 17.47 11.00
C LEU A 155 6.96 17.70 9.49
N VAL A 156 6.14 16.97 8.75
CA VAL A 156 5.97 17.16 7.30
C VAL A 156 5.50 18.57 6.98
N ALA A 157 4.54 19.11 7.74
CA ALA A 157 4.07 20.48 7.55
C ALA A 157 5.17 21.53 7.73
N ILE A 158 5.99 21.40 8.78
CA ILE A 158 7.13 22.31 9.01
C ILE A 158 8.12 22.22 7.85
N ILE A 159 8.47 21.00 7.40
CA ILE A 159 9.40 20.79 6.29
C ILE A 159 8.86 21.41 5.00
N TYR A 160 7.58 21.23 4.68
CA TYR A 160 6.97 21.76 3.47
C TYR A 160 6.91 23.29 3.48
N ILE A 161 6.55 23.89 4.60
CA ILE A 161 6.56 25.36 4.75
C ILE A 161 7.99 25.89 4.59
N ALA A 162 8.97 25.30 5.29
CA ALA A 162 10.37 25.72 5.20
C ALA A 162 10.93 25.57 3.77
N THR A 163 10.55 24.51 3.06
CA THR A 163 10.95 24.28 1.66
C THR A 163 10.37 25.35 0.74
N ASN A 164 9.08 25.68 0.89
CA ASN A 164 8.45 26.73 0.08
C ASN A 164 9.06 28.10 0.35
N ILE A 165 9.32 28.46 1.62
CA ILE A 165 10.05 29.68 1.97
C ILE A 165 11.41 29.71 1.26
N SER A 166 12.14 28.59 1.28
CA SER A 166 13.45 28.48 0.62
C SER A 166 13.36 28.70 -0.88
N TYR A 167 12.33 28.17 -1.55
CA TYR A 167 12.10 28.43 -2.97
C TYR A 167 11.83 29.91 -3.25
N PHE A 168 10.96 30.56 -2.48
CA PHE A 168 10.63 31.98 -2.67
C PHE A 168 11.77 32.94 -2.36
N VAL A 169 12.73 32.55 -1.51
CA VAL A 169 13.95 33.36 -1.29
C VAL A 169 14.78 33.48 -2.57
N VAL A 170 14.88 32.38 -3.32
CA VAL A 170 15.81 32.27 -4.46
C VAL A 170 15.13 32.57 -5.79
N LEU A 171 13.91 32.08 -5.98
CA LEU A 171 13.18 32.15 -7.23
C LEU A 171 12.04 33.15 -7.11
N ASN A 172 11.79 33.92 -8.18
CA ASN A 172 10.62 34.77 -8.27
C ASN A 172 9.36 33.96 -8.69
N VAL A 173 8.18 34.56 -8.54
CA VAL A 173 6.89 33.90 -8.80
C VAL A 173 6.78 33.41 -10.26
N ASP A 174 7.29 34.18 -11.22
CA ASP A 174 7.21 33.82 -12.64
C ASP A 174 8.13 32.64 -12.99
N GLN A 175 9.32 32.58 -12.40
CA GLN A 175 10.22 31.42 -12.53
C GLN A 175 9.61 30.16 -11.94
N ILE A 176 8.91 30.26 -10.79
CA ILE A 176 8.23 29.11 -10.19
C ILE A 176 7.08 28.63 -11.10
N LYS A 177 6.27 29.56 -11.63
CA LYS A 177 5.16 29.23 -12.55
C LYS A 177 5.63 28.62 -13.88
N ALA A 178 6.75 29.09 -14.39
CA ALA A 178 7.33 28.60 -15.65
C ALA A 178 8.12 27.28 -15.47
N SER A 179 8.42 26.89 -14.22
CA SER A 179 9.21 25.70 -13.94
C SER A 179 8.35 24.44 -13.87
N GLU A 180 8.65 23.47 -14.72
CA GLU A 180 8.09 22.11 -14.59
C GLU A 180 8.59 21.39 -13.34
N ALA A 181 9.80 21.73 -12.87
CA ALA A 181 10.46 21.09 -11.74
C ALA A 181 11.18 22.14 -10.88
N VAL A 182 10.44 22.74 -9.96
CA VAL A 182 10.91 23.86 -9.12
C VAL A 182 12.21 23.54 -8.39
N ALA A 183 12.37 22.31 -7.89
CA ALA A 183 13.60 21.85 -7.22
C ALA A 183 14.82 21.88 -8.16
N SER A 184 14.64 21.56 -9.44
CA SER A 184 15.71 21.60 -10.45
C SER A 184 16.09 23.04 -10.78
N THR A 185 15.10 23.92 -10.97
CA THR A 185 15.34 25.35 -11.20
C THR A 185 16.03 26.00 -10.00
N PHE A 186 15.63 25.64 -8.78
CA PHE A 186 16.30 26.09 -7.56
C PHE A 186 17.76 25.63 -7.52
N ALA A 187 18.02 24.35 -7.81
CA ALA A 187 19.37 23.80 -7.83
C ALA A 187 20.23 24.45 -8.92
N ALA A 188 19.67 24.74 -10.10
CA ALA A 188 20.38 25.45 -11.16
C ALA A 188 20.78 26.88 -10.72
N ALA A 189 19.89 27.58 -10.01
CA ALA A 189 20.14 28.94 -9.53
C ALA A 189 21.16 29.01 -8.38
N THR A 190 21.30 27.96 -7.56
CA THR A 190 22.05 28.04 -6.28
C THR A 190 23.20 27.05 -6.13
N LEU A 191 23.09 25.87 -6.74
CA LEU A 191 24.00 24.73 -6.59
C LEU A 191 24.80 24.42 -7.87
N GLY A 192 24.62 25.22 -8.93
CA GLY A 192 25.38 25.12 -10.18
C GLY A 192 25.28 23.74 -10.82
N ASN A 193 26.42 23.05 -10.95
CA ASN A 193 26.51 21.74 -11.60
C ASN A 193 25.72 20.62 -10.89
N PHE A 194 25.25 20.84 -9.66
CA PHE A 194 24.41 19.86 -8.95
C PHE A 194 23.06 19.63 -9.65
N GLN A 195 22.63 20.53 -10.55
CA GLN A 195 21.39 20.36 -11.31
C GLN A 195 21.33 19.04 -12.10
N TYR A 196 22.46 18.54 -12.61
CA TYR A 196 22.54 17.28 -13.36
C TYR A 196 22.30 16.04 -12.49
N ALA A 197 22.49 16.15 -11.16
CA ALA A 197 22.22 15.06 -10.23
C ALA A 197 20.73 14.97 -9.84
N ILE A 198 19.93 16.02 -10.08
CA ILE A 198 18.53 16.10 -9.63
C ILE A 198 17.66 14.97 -10.20
N PRO A 199 17.68 14.66 -11.52
CA PRO A 199 16.87 13.56 -12.06
C PRO A 199 17.19 12.20 -11.42
N PHE A 200 18.48 11.93 -11.14
CA PHE A 200 18.92 10.70 -10.48
C PHE A 200 18.48 10.64 -9.01
N LEU A 201 18.55 11.76 -8.29
CA LEU A 201 18.01 11.85 -6.93
C LEU A 201 16.51 11.55 -6.95
N ILE A 202 15.74 12.18 -7.84
CA ILE A 202 14.30 11.93 -7.99
C ILE A 202 14.04 10.44 -8.26
N CYS A 203 14.84 9.79 -9.10
CA CYS A 203 14.74 8.35 -9.34
C CYS A 203 14.89 7.54 -8.04
N VAL A 204 15.92 7.80 -7.23
CA VAL A 204 16.10 7.13 -5.93
C VAL A 204 14.89 7.36 -5.01
N LEU A 205 14.35 8.58 -4.97
CA LEU A 205 13.17 8.91 -4.17
C LEU A 205 11.94 8.13 -4.64
N LEU A 206 11.75 7.98 -5.95
CA LEU A 206 10.65 7.24 -6.57
C LEU A 206 10.74 5.74 -6.28
N VAL A 207 11.93 5.13 -6.30
CA VAL A 207 12.09 3.71 -5.93
C VAL A 207 11.60 3.47 -4.49
N GLY A 208 11.93 4.36 -3.56
CA GLY A 208 11.42 4.28 -2.18
C GLY A 208 9.90 4.49 -2.05
N SER A 209 9.31 5.34 -2.90
CA SER A 209 7.84 5.53 -2.95
C SER A 209 7.10 4.34 -3.55
N LEU A 210 7.65 3.76 -4.62
CA LEU A 210 7.15 2.55 -5.29
C LEU A 210 7.14 1.37 -4.31
N ASN A 211 8.23 1.19 -3.57
CA ASN A 211 8.33 0.12 -2.60
C ASN A 211 7.30 0.26 -1.47
N SER A 212 7.08 1.47 -0.95
CA SER A 212 6.03 1.75 0.03
C SER A 212 4.61 1.47 -0.52
N SER A 213 4.36 1.87 -1.77
CA SER A 213 3.08 1.65 -2.44
C SER A 213 2.82 0.15 -2.67
N LEU A 214 3.86 -0.60 -3.04
CA LEU A 214 3.80 -2.06 -3.21
C LEU A 214 3.54 -2.78 -1.88
N PHE A 215 4.13 -2.29 -0.79
CA PHE A 215 3.88 -2.78 0.57
C PHE A 215 2.40 -2.62 0.96
N ALA A 216 1.80 -1.46 0.69
CA ALA A 216 0.39 -1.20 1.01
C ALA A 216 -0.56 -2.06 0.18
N ALA A 217 -0.31 -2.11 -1.13
CA ALA A 217 -1.14 -2.83 -2.08
C ALA A 217 -1.19 -4.35 -1.81
N SER A 218 -0.03 -4.94 -1.51
CA SER A 218 0.06 -6.38 -1.22
C SER A 218 -0.70 -6.77 0.05
N ARG A 219 -0.63 -5.97 1.12
CA ARG A 219 -1.40 -6.17 2.36
C ARG A 219 -2.89 -6.00 2.15
N TYR A 220 -3.27 -5.01 1.34
CA TYR A 220 -4.67 -4.81 0.99
C TYR A 220 -5.26 -6.02 0.26
N LEU A 221 -4.60 -6.47 -0.81
CA LEU A 221 -5.04 -7.63 -1.59
C LEU A 221 -5.06 -8.91 -0.74
N HIS A 222 -4.02 -9.11 0.09
CA HIS A 222 -3.95 -10.24 1.00
C HIS A 222 -5.10 -10.25 2.02
N ALA A 223 -5.40 -9.11 2.66
CA ALA A 223 -6.52 -8.98 3.59
C ALA A 223 -7.88 -9.17 2.92
N ALA A 224 -8.07 -8.62 1.71
CA ALA A 224 -9.29 -8.81 0.94
C ALA A 224 -9.51 -10.28 0.55
N ALA A 225 -8.45 -11.00 0.18
CA ALA A 225 -8.50 -12.42 -0.12
C ALA A 225 -8.79 -13.28 1.13
N ARG A 226 -8.24 -12.92 2.31
CA ARG A 226 -8.55 -13.60 3.57
C ARG A 226 -10.02 -13.47 3.98
N GLN A 227 -10.71 -12.41 3.56
CA GLN A 227 -12.14 -12.21 3.78
C GLN A 227 -13.01 -12.88 2.69
N GLY A 228 -12.41 -13.67 1.79
CA GLY A 228 -13.14 -14.35 0.70
C GLY A 228 -13.60 -13.44 -0.44
N HIS A 229 -13.15 -12.17 -0.48
CA HIS A 229 -13.55 -11.24 -1.54
C HIS A 229 -12.70 -11.38 -2.82
N LEU A 230 -11.58 -12.08 -2.74
CA LEU A 230 -10.65 -12.35 -3.84
C LEU A 230 -10.25 -13.84 -3.80
N PRO A 231 -9.72 -14.41 -4.90
CA PRO A 231 -9.26 -15.80 -4.94
C PRO A 231 -8.26 -16.13 -3.83
N SER A 232 -8.33 -17.36 -3.30
CA SER A 232 -7.58 -17.79 -2.11
C SER A 232 -6.07 -17.80 -2.34
N PHE A 233 -5.59 -17.95 -3.57
CA PHE A 233 -4.15 -17.91 -3.85
C PHE A 233 -3.50 -16.57 -3.48
N ILE A 234 -4.26 -15.46 -3.49
CA ILE A 234 -3.78 -14.11 -3.13
C ILE A 234 -3.57 -13.99 -1.61
N SER A 235 -4.28 -14.80 -0.80
CA SER A 235 -4.11 -14.85 0.66
C SER A 235 -2.90 -15.69 1.09
N CYS A 236 -2.14 -16.26 0.16
CA CYS A 236 -0.96 -17.04 0.48
C CYS A 236 0.24 -16.14 0.87
N ALA A 237 0.91 -16.49 1.96
CA ALA A 237 2.12 -15.84 2.44
C ALA A 237 3.25 -16.87 2.60
N ASN A 238 4.50 -16.43 2.48
CA ASN A 238 5.65 -17.31 2.66
C ASN A 238 5.98 -17.49 4.16
N ASP A 239 6.17 -18.72 4.61
CA ASP A 239 6.39 -19.03 6.03
C ASP A 239 7.73 -18.53 6.60
N LEU A 240 8.76 -18.36 5.75
CA LEU A 240 10.10 -17.97 6.20
C LEU A 240 10.22 -16.46 6.42
N ASN A 241 9.49 -15.66 5.64
CA ASN A 241 9.66 -14.21 5.63
C ASN A 241 8.36 -13.39 5.70
N ASP A 242 7.22 -14.05 5.88
CA ASP A 242 5.86 -13.47 5.91
C ASP A 242 5.51 -12.64 4.66
N SER A 243 6.22 -12.84 3.55
CA SER A 243 6.00 -12.08 2.31
C SER A 243 4.75 -12.59 1.57
N PRO A 244 3.76 -11.73 1.26
CA PRO A 244 2.60 -12.08 0.44
C PRO A 244 2.96 -12.10 -1.06
N ARG A 245 3.80 -13.05 -1.48
CA ARG A 245 4.41 -13.11 -2.83
C ARG A 245 3.36 -13.12 -3.96
N ALA A 246 2.29 -13.91 -3.80
CA ALA A 246 1.23 -13.99 -4.80
C ALA A 246 0.50 -12.65 -4.99
N ALA A 247 0.21 -11.94 -3.91
CA ALA A 247 -0.43 -10.62 -3.95
C ALA A 247 0.49 -9.58 -4.63
N VAL A 248 1.78 -9.59 -4.31
CA VAL A 248 2.79 -8.72 -4.95
C VAL A 248 2.86 -8.99 -6.46
N PHE A 249 2.88 -10.27 -6.87
CA PHE A 249 2.90 -10.66 -8.29
C PHE A 249 1.68 -10.15 -9.06
N VAL A 250 0.47 -10.40 -8.53
CA VAL A 250 -0.79 -9.95 -9.14
C VAL A 250 -0.80 -8.43 -9.28
N ASN A 251 -0.37 -7.72 -8.24
CA ASN A 251 -0.35 -6.27 -8.27
C ASN A 251 0.61 -5.69 -9.32
N ILE A 252 1.77 -6.32 -9.52
CA ILE A 252 2.72 -5.91 -10.57
C ILE A 252 2.16 -6.21 -11.96
N LEU A 253 1.53 -7.37 -12.15
CA LEU A 253 0.91 -7.71 -13.43
C LEU A 253 -0.22 -6.73 -13.78
N LEU A 254 -1.06 -6.37 -12.80
CA LEU A 254 -2.10 -5.35 -12.97
C LEU A 254 -1.51 -3.98 -13.28
N SER A 255 -0.43 -3.59 -12.60
CA SER A 255 0.29 -2.33 -12.86
C SER A 255 0.84 -2.29 -14.29
N MET A 256 1.44 -3.38 -14.76
CA MET A 256 1.93 -3.49 -16.14
C MET A 256 0.78 -3.37 -17.15
N GLY A 257 -0.36 -4.02 -16.91
CA GLY A 257 -1.55 -3.90 -17.75
C GLY A 257 -2.11 -2.49 -17.79
N LEU A 258 -2.30 -1.87 -16.61
CA LEU A 258 -2.80 -0.49 -16.50
C LEU A 258 -1.84 0.54 -17.09
N SER A 259 -0.54 0.24 -17.14
CA SER A 259 0.43 1.08 -17.83
C SER A 259 0.06 1.31 -19.30
N PHE A 260 -0.64 0.38 -19.96
CA PHE A 260 -1.09 0.53 -21.35
C PHE A 260 -2.47 1.21 -21.49
N ALA A 261 -3.18 1.48 -20.39
CA ALA A 261 -4.55 1.99 -20.43
C ALA A 261 -4.64 3.47 -20.85
N GLY A 262 -3.54 4.22 -20.80
CA GLY A 262 -3.49 5.61 -21.22
C GLY A 262 -2.13 6.26 -20.94
N ASP A 263 -2.04 7.55 -21.25
CA ASP A 263 -0.88 8.38 -20.96
C ASP A 263 -0.79 8.71 -19.46
N LEU A 264 0.39 9.18 -19.03
CA LEU A 264 0.70 9.49 -17.64
C LEU A 264 -0.36 10.40 -16.99
N ASP A 265 -0.73 11.48 -17.66
CA ASP A 265 -1.71 12.47 -17.15
C ASP A 265 -3.12 11.89 -17.00
N THR A 266 -3.49 11.01 -17.92
CA THR A 266 -4.78 10.29 -17.87
C THR A 266 -4.81 9.35 -16.66
N LEU A 267 -3.72 8.62 -16.44
CA LEU A 267 -3.57 7.72 -15.29
C LEU A 267 -3.59 8.49 -13.97
N ILE A 268 -2.89 9.63 -13.88
CA ILE A 268 -2.90 10.51 -12.70
C ILE A 268 -4.30 11.01 -12.40
N SER A 269 -5.02 11.47 -13.44
CA SER A 269 -6.39 11.97 -13.30
C SER A 269 -7.36 10.88 -12.84
N TYR A 270 -7.22 9.66 -13.38
CA TYR A 270 -7.97 8.48 -12.96
C TYR A 270 -7.71 8.13 -11.49
N VAL A 271 -6.44 8.03 -11.10
CA VAL A 271 -6.04 7.69 -9.72
C VAL A 271 -6.58 8.73 -8.75
N GLY A 272 -6.46 10.02 -9.07
CA GLY A 272 -7.01 11.10 -8.25
C GLY A 272 -8.52 10.94 -8.02
N PHE A 273 -9.30 10.74 -9.08
CA PHE A 273 -10.73 10.49 -8.96
C PHE A 273 -11.04 9.24 -8.12
N ALA A 274 -10.35 8.13 -8.38
CA ALA A 274 -10.57 6.86 -7.70
C ALA A 274 -10.23 6.93 -6.20
N GLN A 275 -9.11 7.55 -5.83
CA GLN A 275 -8.69 7.76 -4.44
C GLN A 275 -9.70 8.61 -3.67
N TRP A 276 -10.07 9.77 -4.20
CA TRP A 276 -11.01 10.68 -3.51
C TRP A 276 -12.42 10.09 -3.40
N SER A 277 -12.88 9.40 -4.44
CA SER A 277 -14.18 8.70 -4.42
C SER A 277 -14.19 7.60 -3.35
N GLN A 278 -13.12 6.80 -3.29
CA GLN A 278 -12.97 5.78 -2.27
C GLN A 278 -12.97 6.37 -0.85
N ARG A 279 -12.24 7.48 -0.63
CA ARG A 279 -12.19 8.17 0.67
C ARG A 279 -13.52 8.78 1.07
N SER A 280 -14.27 9.34 0.12
CA SER A 280 -15.63 9.83 0.39
C SER A 280 -16.54 8.68 0.83
N LEU A 281 -16.50 7.52 0.15
CA LEU A 281 -17.28 6.35 0.51
C LEU A 281 -16.88 5.73 1.86
N THR A 282 -15.58 5.71 2.22
CA THR A 282 -15.13 5.23 3.53
C THR A 282 -15.63 6.14 4.66
N MET A 283 -15.59 7.46 4.44
CA MET A 283 -16.10 8.41 5.43
C MET A 283 -17.61 8.35 5.57
N LEU A 284 -18.35 8.19 4.46
CA LEU A 284 -19.79 7.97 4.50
C LEU A 284 -20.14 6.70 5.30
N ALA A 285 -19.40 5.61 5.09
CA ALA A 285 -19.57 4.37 5.85
C ALA A 285 -19.28 4.58 7.35
N LEU A 286 -18.22 5.32 7.70
CA LEU A 286 -17.89 5.64 9.09
C LEU A 286 -18.99 6.50 9.74
N LEU A 287 -19.49 7.52 9.06
CA LEU A 287 -20.60 8.36 9.53
C LEU A 287 -21.85 7.51 9.74
N TRP A 288 -22.17 6.62 8.81
CA TRP A 288 -23.31 5.70 8.95
C TRP A 288 -23.17 4.77 10.16
N ILE A 289 -21.99 4.18 10.39
CA ILE A 289 -21.70 3.35 11.57
C ILE A 289 -21.88 4.14 12.86
N ARG A 290 -21.41 5.40 12.88
CA ARG A 290 -21.49 6.30 14.04
C ARG A 290 -22.92 6.72 14.35
N PHE A 291 -23.70 7.12 13.34
CA PHE A 291 -25.09 7.53 13.54
C PHE A 291 -26.01 6.34 13.89
N ARG A 292 -25.73 5.15 13.36
CA ARG A 292 -26.49 3.93 13.64
C ARG A 292 -26.03 3.16 14.88
N HIS A 293 -25.04 3.67 15.62
CA HIS A 293 -24.54 3.07 16.86
C HIS A 293 -24.21 1.57 16.73
N LYS A 294 -23.63 1.17 15.59
CA LYS A 294 -23.24 -0.24 15.41
C LYS A 294 -22.14 -0.63 16.40
N PRO A 295 -22.15 -1.88 16.89
CA PRO A 295 -21.10 -2.36 17.78
C PRO A 295 -19.75 -2.29 17.07
N VAL A 296 -18.80 -1.61 17.70
CA VAL A 296 -17.40 -1.52 17.26
C VAL A 296 -16.53 -2.17 18.31
N HIS A 297 -15.33 -2.59 17.91
CA HIS A 297 -14.37 -3.20 18.83
C HIS A 297 -14.12 -2.28 20.04
N PRO A 298 -14.01 -2.82 21.28
CA PRO A 298 -13.80 -2.01 22.49
C PRO A 298 -12.59 -1.08 22.41
N ASP A 299 -11.53 -1.52 21.73
CA ASP A 299 -10.30 -0.74 21.51
C ASP A 299 -10.34 0.24 20.33
N ALA A 300 -11.50 0.43 19.69
CA ALA A 300 -11.62 1.35 18.57
C ALA A 300 -11.31 2.80 18.99
N ILE A 301 -10.43 3.46 18.23
CA ILE A 301 -10.09 4.87 18.44
C ILE A 301 -11.29 5.73 17.99
N ARG A 302 -11.78 6.59 18.90
CA ARG A 302 -12.93 7.47 18.65
C ARG A 302 -12.47 8.92 18.51
N THR A 303 -12.79 9.53 17.38
CA THR A 303 -12.59 10.97 17.15
C THR A 303 -13.91 11.74 17.33
N PRO A 304 -13.87 13.07 17.56
CA PRO A 304 -15.05 13.92 17.53
C PRO A 304 -15.79 13.79 16.19
N ILE A 305 -17.12 13.71 16.19
CA ILE A 305 -17.92 13.45 14.98
C ILE A 305 -17.78 14.53 13.90
N ILE A 306 -17.43 15.75 14.32
CA ILE A 306 -17.19 16.89 13.43
C ILE A 306 -16.04 16.59 12.46
N MET A 307 -15.00 15.86 12.89
CA MET A 307 -13.84 15.56 12.05
C MET A 307 -14.20 14.70 10.81
N PRO A 308 -14.86 13.54 10.95
CA PRO A 308 -15.36 12.79 9.79
C PRO A 308 -16.32 13.56 8.89
N ILE A 309 -17.16 14.44 9.44
CA ILE A 309 -18.10 15.27 8.65
C ILE A 309 -17.33 16.24 7.76
N ILE A 310 -16.41 17.01 8.34
CA ILE A 310 -15.57 17.97 7.58
C ILE A 310 -14.78 17.22 6.50
N PHE A 311 -14.16 16.11 6.86
CA PHE A 311 -13.34 15.35 5.92
C PHE A 311 -14.19 14.73 4.79
N PHE A 312 -15.42 14.28 5.08
CA PHE A 312 -16.36 13.82 4.05
C PHE A 312 -16.73 14.94 3.06
N VAL A 313 -16.99 16.16 3.55
CA VAL A 313 -17.29 17.32 2.69
C VAL A 313 -16.10 17.64 1.79
N ILE A 314 -14.88 17.68 2.34
CA ILE A 314 -13.65 17.94 1.57
C ILE A 314 -13.43 16.85 0.51
N CYS A 315 -13.55 15.58 0.87
CA CYS A 315 -13.40 14.47 -0.08
C CYS A 315 -14.44 14.55 -1.20
N THR A 316 -15.69 14.90 -0.88
CA THR A 316 -16.76 15.03 -1.87
C THR A 316 -16.52 16.22 -2.79
N ALA A 317 -16.04 17.35 -2.27
CA ALA A 317 -15.66 18.50 -3.09
C ALA A 317 -14.53 18.15 -4.08
N LEU A 318 -13.52 17.39 -3.64
CA LEU A 318 -12.43 16.92 -4.51
C LEU A 318 -12.91 15.96 -5.60
N VAL A 319 -13.88 15.10 -5.30
CA VAL A 319 -14.53 14.27 -6.33
C VAL A 319 -15.21 15.16 -7.37
N VAL A 320 -15.95 16.20 -6.96
CA VAL A 320 -16.60 17.13 -7.90
C VAL A 320 -15.56 17.86 -8.76
N VAL A 321 -14.47 18.36 -8.17
CA VAL A 321 -13.40 19.04 -8.91
C VAL A 321 -12.74 18.13 -9.94
N THR A 322 -12.46 16.87 -9.58
CA THR A 322 -11.87 15.90 -10.51
C THR A 322 -12.81 15.58 -11.67
N ILE A 323 -14.12 15.46 -11.42
CA ILE A 323 -15.16 15.29 -12.46
C ILE A 323 -15.22 16.50 -13.39
N MET A 324 -15.15 17.72 -12.85
CA MET A 324 -15.18 18.95 -13.66
C MET A 324 -13.92 19.11 -14.51
N LYS A 325 -12.75 18.69 -13.99
CA LYS A 325 -11.47 18.80 -14.69
C LYS A 325 -11.38 17.82 -15.86
N ASP A 326 -11.79 16.57 -15.67
CA ASP A 326 -11.74 15.55 -16.73
C ASP A 326 -12.91 14.58 -16.63
N MET A 327 -14.04 15.00 -17.21
CA MET A 327 -15.29 14.24 -17.22
C MET A 327 -15.14 12.86 -17.88
N ARG A 328 -14.30 12.74 -18.92
CA ARG A 328 -14.13 11.49 -19.66
C ARG A 328 -13.44 10.45 -18.77
N VAL A 329 -12.35 10.85 -18.12
CA VAL A 329 -11.58 9.95 -17.25
C VAL A 329 -12.38 9.61 -15.98
N SER A 330 -13.09 10.58 -15.39
CA SER A 330 -14.00 10.30 -14.27
C SER A 330 -15.14 9.37 -14.66
N GLY A 331 -15.67 9.46 -15.88
CA GLY A 331 -16.66 8.53 -16.41
C GLY A 331 -16.16 7.09 -16.47
N VAL A 332 -14.91 6.88 -16.92
CA VAL A 332 -14.26 5.56 -16.88
C VAL A 332 -14.10 5.08 -15.44
N GLY A 333 -13.64 5.94 -14.53
CA GLY A 333 -13.51 5.61 -13.11
C GLY A 333 -14.84 5.20 -12.46
N LEU A 334 -15.92 5.91 -12.78
CA LEU A 334 -17.27 5.57 -12.33
C LEU A 334 -17.69 4.20 -12.89
N GLY A 335 -17.41 3.95 -14.18
CA GLY A 335 -17.65 2.66 -14.83
C GLY A 335 -16.92 1.51 -14.15
N VAL A 336 -15.67 1.70 -13.73
CA VAL A 336 -14.90 0.71 -12.96
C VAL A 336 -15.54 0.43 -11.59
N ILE A 337 -16.02 1.47 -10.89
CA ILE A 337 -16.74 1.29 -9.61
C ILE A 337 -18.03 0.48 -9.83
N PHE A 338 -18.81 0.83 -10.86
CA PHE A 338 -20.02 0.10 -11.23
C PHE A 338 -19.74 -1.36 -11.63
N ALA A 339 -18.68 -1.60 -12.41
CA ALA A 339 -18.24 -2.96 -12.74
C ALA A 339 -17.89 -3.75 -11.47
N GLY A 340 -17.25 -3.11 -10.49
CA GLY A 340 -17.00 -3.70 -9.18
C GLY A 340 -18.28 -4.10 -8.43
N PHE A 341 -19.34 -3.28 -8.50
CA PHE A 341 -20.65 -3.63 -7.95
C PHE A 341 -21.27 -4.83 -8.67
N ILE A 342 -21.21 -4.85 -10.00
CA ILE A 342 -21.72 -5.98 -10.81
C ILE A 342 -20.99 -7.27 -10.43
N ILE A 343 -19.66 -7.24 -10.36
CA ILE A 343 -18.83 -8.40 -9.96
C ILE A 343 -19.23 -8.86 -8.54
N TYR A 344 -19.42 -7.94 -7.60
CA TYR A 344 -19.87 -8.29 -6.25
C TYR A 344 -21.22 -9.01 -6.25
N PHE A 345 -22.23 -8.48 -6.95
CA PHE A 345 -23.55 -9.09 -7.01
C PHE A 345 -23.58 -10.42 -7.76
N LEU A 346 -22.68 -10.63 -8.71
CA LEU A 346 -22.59 -11.88 -9.46
C LEU A 346 -21.82 -12.97 -8.71
N PHE A 347 -20.70 -12.63 -8.07
CA PHE A 347 -19.76 -13.63 -7.56
C PHE A 347 -19.74 -13.77 -6.03
N LEU A 348 -20.07 -12.72 -5.28
CA LEU A 348 -19.91 -12.68 -3.82
C LEU A 348 -21.24 -12.64 -3.06
N TYR A 349 -22.34 -12.29 -3.72
CA TYR A 349 -23.65 -12.24 -3.08
C TYR A 349 -24.20 -13.66 -2.86
N GLU A 350 -24.51 -14.01 -1.61
CA GLU A 350 -24.91 -15.36 -1.16
C GLU A 350 -26.07 -15.99 -1.96
N ARG A 351 -26.95 -15.18 -2.56
CA ARG A 351 -28.12 -15.65 -3.33
C ARG A 351 -27.94 -15.63 -4.86
N SER A 352 -26.74 -15.37 -5.37
CA SER A 352 -26.46 -15.23 -6.81
C SER A 352 -25.86 -16.50 -7.44
N LEU A 353 -24.84 -16.42 -8.30
CA LEU A 353 -24.20 -17.59 -8.93
C LEU A 353 -23.63 -18.63 -7.95
N PRO A 354 -23.10 -18.28 -6.76
CA PRO A 354 -22.66 -19.24 -5.75
C PRO A 354 -23.77 -20.18 -5.26
N SER A 355 -25.05 -19.88 -5.48
CA SER A 355 -26.15 -20.78 -5.11
C SER A 355 -26.17 -22.07 -5.96
N THR A 356 -25.56 -22.05 -7.15
CA THR A 356 -25.53 -23.21 -8.05
C THR A 356 -24.38 -24.14 -7.68
N LYS A 357 -24.69 -25.39 -7.29
CA LYS A 357 -23.68 -26.41 -6.92
C LYS A 357 -22.60 -26.63 -7.98
N ALA A 358 -22.93 -26.48 -9.27
CA ALA A 358 -21.97 -26.60 -10.37
C ALA A 358 -20.94 -25.46 -10.37
N PHE A 359 -21.37 -24.23 -10.11
CA PHE A 359 -20.49 -23.06 -10.01
C PHE A 359 -19.59 -23.15 -8.78
N GLN A 360 -20.12 -23.56 -7.63
CA GLN A 360 -19.32 -23.81 -6.43
C GLN A 360 -18.22 -24.86 -6.69
N LYS A 361 -18.57 -25.98 -7.35
CA LYS A 361 -17.62 -27.04 -7.67
C LYS A 361 -16.55 -26.57 -8.67
N ALA A 362 -16.94 -25.83 -9.71
CA ALA A 362 -16.00 -25.28 -10.68
C ALA A 362 -15.04 -24.26 -10.04
N THR A 363 -15.58 -23.30 -9.28
CA THR A 363 -14.78 -22.29 -8.58
C THR A 363 -13.87 -22.92 -7.54
N PHE A 364 -14.34 -23.92 -6.78
CA PHE A 364 -13.50 -24.65 -5.82
C PHE A 364 -12.35 -25.40 -6.52
N VAL A 365 -12.61 -26.04 -7.65
CA VAL A 365 -11.55 -26.74 -8.42
C VAL A 365 -10.52 -25.74 -8.95
N VAL A 366 -10.96 -24.61 -9.52
CA VAL A 366 -10.07 -23.57 -10.04
C VAL A 366 -9.28 -22.90 -8.90
N ASP A 367 -9.94 -22.56 -7.81
CA ASP A 367 -9.32 -21.92 -6.64
C ASP A 367 -8.30 -22.84 -5.98
N ASN A 368 -8.61 -24.13 -5.83
CA ASN A 368 -7.67 -25.11 -5.28
C ASN A 368 -6.50 -25.40 -6.23
N ALA A 369 -6.76 -25.49 -7.55
CA ALA A 369 -5.71 -25.66 -8.55
C ALA A 369 -4.76 -24.45 -8.61
N THR A 370 -5.31 -23.23 -8.62
CA THR A 370 -4.52 -21.99 -8.65
C THR A 370 -3.76 -21.78 -7.34
N THR A 371 -4.36 -22.15 -6.21
CA THR A 371 -3.70 -22.12 -4.89
C THR A 371 -2.57 -23.15 -4.81
N THR A 372 -2.77 -24.37 -5.30
CA THR A 372 -1.72 -25.40 -5.37
C THR A 372 -0.58 -24.95 -6.30
N PHE A 373 -0.92 -24.36 -7.45
CA PHE A 373 0.07 -23.77 -8.35
C PHE A 373 0.86 -22.65 -7.67
N ALA A 374 0.19 -21.73 -6.97
CA ALA A 374 0.84 -20.66 -6.23
C ALA A 374 1.72 -21.18 -5.09
N GLN A 375 1.28 -22.23 -4.38
CA GLN A 375 2.08 -22.93 -3.36
C GLN A 375 3.37 -23.48 -3.95
N ILE A 376 3.31 -24.12 -5.13
CA ILE A 376 4.48 -24.69 -5.80
C ILE A 376 5.41 -23.58 -6.31
N VAL A 377 4.87 -22.61 -7.04
CA VAL A 377 5.67 -21.57 -7.72
C VAL A 377 6.26 -20.57 -6.74
N PHE A 378 5.47 -20.12 -5.75
CA PHE A 378 5.89 -19.07 -4.83
C PHE A 378 6.36 -19.59 -3.47
N ASN A 379 6.24 -20.90 -3.19
CA ASN A 379 6.54 -21.50 -1.89
C ASN A 379 5.83 -20.73 -0.75
N THR A 380 4.51 -20.62 -0.85
CA THR A 380 3.66 -19.85 0.07
C THR A 380 2.51 -20.70 0.58
N MET A 381 2.10 -20.55 1.84
CA MET A 381 0.92 -21.21 2.39
C MET A 381 -0.20 -20.19 2.67
N PRO A 382 -1.47 -20.57 2.49
CA PRO A 382 -2.59 -19.74 2.92
C PRO A 382 -2.60 -19.67 4.45
N LYS A 383 -2.52 -18.46 5.02
CA LYS A 383 -2.78 -18.26 6.46
C LYS A 383 -4.30 -18.37 6.69
N ARG A 384 -4.76 -19.59 6.98
CA ARG A 384 -6.18 -19.88 7.30
C ARG A 384 -6.57 -19.22 8.62
N ALA A 385 -7.84 -18.83 8.75
CA ALA A 385 -8.33 -18.17 9.95
C ALA A 385 -8.18 -19.10 11.18
N PRO A 386 -7.94 -18.57 12.41
CA PRO A 386 -7.78 -19.38 13.61
C PRO A 386 -8.96 -20.34 13.86
N ASP A 387 -10.16 -19.94 13.45
CA ASP A 387 -11.38 -20.73 13.63
C ASP A 387 -11.44 -21.92 12.65
N GLU A 388 -10.91 -21.77 11.43
CA GLU A 388 -10.75 -22.89 10.47
C GLU A 388 -9.64 -23.84 10.90
N GLU A 389 -8.57 -23.32 11.50
CA GLU A 389 -7.48 -24.13 12.06
C GLU A 389 -7.96 -24.98 13.25
N LYS A 390 -8.82 -24.41 14.12
CA LYS A 390 -9.51 -25.15 15.18
C LYS A 390 -10.46 -26.21 14.64
N LEU A 391 -11.30 -25.85 13.66
CA LEU A 391 -12.23 -26.80 13.02
C LEU A 391 -11.48 -27.95 12.35
N ILE A 392 -10.38 -27.69 11.67
CA ILE A 392 -9.56 -28.73 11.05
C ILE A 392 -8.79 -29.51 12.12
N GLN A 393 -8.23 -28.90 13.17
CA GLN A 393 -7.61 -29.64 14.27
C GLN A 393 -8.63 -30.56 14.95
N GLU A 394 -9.84 -30.10 15.21
CA GLU A 394 -10.93 -30.92 15.75
C GLU A 394 -11.31 -32.05 14.79
N THR A 395 -11.44 -31.75 13.49
CA THR A 395 -11.78 -32.76 12.47
C THR A 395 -10.65 -33.78 12.26
N THR A 396 -9.39 -33.35 12.31
CA THR A 396 -8.20 -34.21 12.15
C THR A 396 -7.94 -35.02 13.42
N THR A 397 -8.25 -34.47 14.61
CA THR A 397 -8.20 -35.19 15.88
C THR A 397 -9.32 -36.24 15.95
N ASN A 398 -10.53 -35.91 15.50
CA ASN A 398 -11.63 -36.86 15.38
C ASN A 398 -11.37 -37.93 14.32
N ALA A 399 -10.75 -37.58 13.18
CA ALA A 399 -10.35 -38.55 12.16
C ALA A 399 -9.21 -39.46 12.65
N ASN A 400 -8.23 -38.94 13.37
CA ASN A 400 -7.16 -39.75 13.97
C ASN A 400 -7.67 -40.61 15.14
N GLY A 401 -8.68 -40.15 15.88
CA GLY A 401 -9.41 -40.95 16.87
C GLY A 401 -10.18 -42.10 16.21
N ALA A 402 -10.92 -41.82 15.15
CA ALA A 402 -11.64 -42.83 14.37
C ALA A 402 -10.70 -43.82 13.66
N ILE A 403 -9.53 -43.37 13.19
CA ILE A 403 -8.50 -44.25 12.62
C ILE A 403 -7.86 -45.11 13.72
N ASN A 404 -7.56 -44.54 14.89
CA ASN A 404 -7.06 -45.34 16.02
C ASN A 404 -8.10 -46.37 16.47
N ASP A 405 -9.38 -46.00 16.59
CA ASP A 405 -10.46 -46.93 16.93
C ASP A 405 -10.68 -48.00 15.86
N ALA A 406 -10.54 -47.65 14.58
CA ALA A 406 -10.53 -48.63 13.49
C ALA A 406 -9.31 -49.56 13.56
N PHE A 407 -8.14 -49.08 13.99
CA PHE A 407 -6.94 -49.90 14.21
C PHE A 407 -7.04 -50.76 15.50
N THR A 408 -7.78 -50.34 16.53
CA THR A 408 -8.07 -51.18 17.71
C THR A 408 -9.07 -52.28 17.39
N VAL A 409 -10.04 -52.02 16.50
CA VAL A 409 -11.01 -53.02 16.03
C VAL A 409 -10.39 -54.02 15.04
N VAL A 410 -9.44 -53.57 14.21
CA VAL A 410 -8.70 -54.45 13.27
C VAL A 410 -7.54 -55.19 13.96
N GLY A 411 -7.11 -54.75 15.15
CA GLY A 411 -6.04 -55.37 15.94
C GLY A 411 -6.33 -56.76 16.54
N THR A 412 -7.47 -57.40 16.21
CA THR A 412 -7.78 -58.77 16.66
C THR A 412 -7.69 -59.84 15.55
N LYS A 413 -7.31 -59.48 14.32
CA LYS A 413 -7.00 -60.47 13.26
C LYS A 413 -5.79 -60.01 12.43
N ASP A 414 -4.89 -60.97 12.21
CA ASP A 414 -3.72 -60.94 11.31
C ASP A 414 -2.37 -60.48 11.89
N GLU A 415 -1.87 -61.31 12.82
CA GLU A 415 -0.47 -61.76 12.77
C GLU A 415 -0.21 -62.50 11.44
N LYS A 416 0.44 -61.85 10.48
CA LYS A 416 1.50 -62.41 9.61
C LYS A 416 1.82 -61.48 8.42
N TYR A 417 3.10 -61.43 8.08
CA TYR A 417 3.76 -60.77 6.94
C TYR A 417 4.20 -59.31 7.12
N GLY A 418 5.50 -59.18 7.37
CA GLY A 418 6.22 -57.92 7.38
C GLY A 418 6.64 -57.43 5.99
N LYS A 419 6.52 -56.11 5.79
CA LYS A 419 7.44 -55.23 5.05
C LYS A 419 6.76 -53.87 4.90
N GLN A 420 7.12 -52.90 5.75
CA GLN A 420 6.92 -51.46 5.44
C GLN A 420 7.77 -50.60 6.39
N SER A 421 9.09 -50.67 6.24
CA SER A 421 10.07 -49.85 6.96
C SER A 421 10.81 -48.90 6.01
N ARG A 422 10.10 -47.94 5.40
CA ARG A 422 10.78 -46.81 4.73
C ARG A 422 10.10 -45.44 4.80
N ILE A 423 8.83 -45.35 5.19
CA ILE A 423 8.11 -44.06 5.32
C ILE A 423 8.19 -43.48 6.76
N LYS A 424 8.46 -44.30 7.78
CA LYS A 424 8.56 -43.87 9.19
C LYS A 424 9.82 -43.06 9.56
N ARG A 425 10.80 -42.89 8.66
CA ARG A 425 12.04 -42.13 8.94
C ARG A 425 11.97 -40.63 8.61
N LEU A 426 11.02 -40.19 7.79
CA LEU A 426 10.93 -38.77 7.38
C LEU A 426 10.14 -37.88 8.35
N PHE A 427 9.43 -38.44 9.34
CA PHE A 427 8.60 -37.69 10.28
C PHE A 427 9.14 -37.64 11.73
N ARG A 428 10.41 -37.96 11.97
CA ARG A 428 10.92 -38.17 13.35
C ARG A 428 11.55 -36.96 14.05
N HIS A 429 11.50 -35.74 13.49
CA HIS A 429 12.06 -34.55 14.15
C HIS A 429 11.03 -33.42 14.29
N ARG A 430 10.14 -33.60 15.28
CA ARG A 430 9.68 -32.60 16.26
C ARG A 430 8.48 -33.18 17.02
N LYS A 431 8.75 -33.96 18.07
CA LYS A 431 7.76 -34.19 19.13
C LYS A 431 7.87 -33.01 20.07
N VAL A 432 6.88 -32.12 20.05
CA VAL A 432 6.63 -31.21 21.18
C VAL A 432 5.92 -32.05 22.26
N ASN A 433 6.41 -31.95 23.49
CA ASN A 433 5.93 -32.75 24.62
C ASN A 433 4.52 -32.30 25.01
N VAL A 434 3.55 -33.22 25.02
CA VAL A 434 2.12 -32.96 25.30
C VAL A 434 1.86 -32.61 26.78
N ALA A 435 2.88 -32.64 27.64
CA ALA A 435 2.77 -32.28 29.05
C ALA A 435 2.81 -30.75 29.33
N ASP A 436 3.22 -29.91 28.37
CA ASP A 436 3.27 -28.45 28.54
C ASP A 436 1.97 -27.72 28.15
N MET A 437 0.98 -28.42 27.57
CA MET A 437 -0.29 -27.81 27.12
C MET A 437 -1.38 -27.69 28.20
N ASN A 438 -1.17 -28.25 29.40
CA ASN A 438 -2.17 -28.27 30.48
C ASN A 438 -1.92 -27.26 31.61
N LYS A 439 -1.01 -26.27 31.43
CA LYS A 439 -0.90 -25.17 32.39
C LYS A 439 -1.84 -24.02 31.99
N PRO A 440 -2.73 -23.56 32.88
CA PRO A 440 -3.50 -22.36 32.60
C PRO A 440 -2.56 -21.15 32.44
N PRO A 441 -2.90 -20.16 31.60
CA PRO A 441 -2.07 -18.97 31.42
C PRO A 441 -1.95 -18.19 32.74
N PRO A 442 -0.80 -17.58 33.05
CA PRO A 442 -0.67 -16.74 34.23
C PRO A 442 -1.62 -15.54 34.10
N SER A 443 -2.45 -15.35 35.13
CA SER A 443 -3.33 -14.20 35.32
C SER A 443 -2.50 -12.92 35.36
N TYR A 444 -2.78 -11.96 34.46
CA TYR A 444 -2.26 -10.60 34.54
C TYR A 444 -3.04 -9.79 35.60
N ALA A 445 -2.79 -10.13 36.87
CA ALA A 445 -3.03 -9.30 38.03
C ALA A 445 -1.92 -9.68 39.02
N ASP A 446 -1.27 -8.69 39.61
CA ASP A 446 -0.06 -8.78 40.46
C ASP A 446 1.28 -8.72 39.71
N THR A 447 1.58 -7.54 39.16
CA THR A 447 2.97 -7.05 39.04
C THR A 447 3.01 -5.59 39.50
N THR A 448 2.61 -5.37 40.76
CA THR A 448 2.92 -4.17 41.54
C THR A 448 3.32 -4.59 42.94
N ALA A 449 4.44 -5.32 43.05
CA ALA A 449 5.21 -5.52 44.29
C ALA A 449 6.39 -6.42 43.95
N GLU A 450 7.52 -5.85 43.52
CA GLU A 450 8.88 -6.37 43.72
C GLU A 450 9.89 -5.55 42.90
N THR A 451 10.10 -4.31 43.34
CA THR A 451 11.39 -3.61 43.20
C THR A 451 11.53 -2.72 44.42
N GLU A 452 11.83 -3.36 45.56
CA GLU A 452 12.42 -2.71 46.72
C GLU A 452 13.44 -3.71 47.31
N LYS A 453 14.67 -3.66 46.77
CA LYS A 453 15.95 -3.86 47.44
C LYS A 453 17.11 -3.72 46.48
#